data_AF-W2SV65-F1
#
_entry.id   AF-W2SV65-F1
#
_cell.length_a   1.000
_cell.length_b   1.000
_cell.length_c   1.000
_cell.angle_alpha   90.00
_cell.angle_beta   90.00
_cell.angle_gamma   90.00
#
_symmetry.space_group_name_H-M   'P 1'
#
loop_
_entity.id
_entity.type
_entity.pdbx_description
1 polymer ?
#
loop_
_entity_poly.entity_id
_entity_poly.type
_entity_poly.pdbx_seq_one_letter_code
_entity_poly.pdbx_strand_id
1 'polypeptide(L)'
;SPIAALRSVFDFGGLFVIALATGAIKPCVSAFAADQFSEEQQDLRAQFFSFFYFAINGGSLFAIILTPILRGRVSCFDSQYCFPLAFGVPGVLMVVALLFFLAGWKWYKKCPPSRENVAGAVISCMWTAGKRTLFG
;
A
#
# COMPACT_ATOMS: atom_id res chain seq x y z
N SER A 1 8.79 31.77 -10.18
CA SER A 1 7.45 32.37 -10.35
C SER A 1 6.48 31.69 -9.39
N PRO A 2 5.40 32.36 -8.93
CA PRO A 2 4.42 31.79 -7.98
C PRO A 2 3.78 30.47 -8.46
N ILE A 3 3.64 30.31 -9.78
CA ILE A 3 3.13 29.08 -10.42
C ILE A 3 4.06 27.88 -10.17
N ALA A 4 5.38 28.09 -10.16
CA ALA A 4 6.34 27.02 -9.89
C ALA A 4 6.26 26.54 -8.42
N ALA A 5 6.08 27.47 -7.48
CA ALA A 5 5.91 27.13 -6.06
C ALA A 5 4.63 26.32 -5.83
N LEU A 6 3.52 26.72 -6.46
CA LEU A 6 2.25 26.00 -6.38
C LEU A 6 2.38 24.56 -6.93
N ARG A 7 3.07 24.38 -8.06
CA ARG A 7 3.33 23.06 -8.64
C ARG A 7 4.13 22.16 -7.68
N SER A 8 5.19 22.69 -7.07
CA SER A 8 5.98 21.92 -6.10
C SER A 8 5.17 21.50 -4.87
N VAL A 9 4.29 22.38 -4.36
CA VAL A 9 3.41 22.03 -3.23
C VAL A 9 2.49 20.86 -3.59
N PHE A 10 1.89 20.87 -4.78
CA PHE A 10 1.04 19.76 -5.22
C PHE A 10 1.83 18.46 -5.45
N ASP A 11 3.01 18.54 -6.07
CA ASP A 11 3.84 17.37 -6.35
C ASP A 11 4.28 16.69 -5.04
N PHE A 12 4.87 17.45 -4.10
CA PHE A 12 5.32 16.90 -2.81
C PHE A 12 4.16 16.55 -1.88
N GLY A 13 3.08 17.35 -1.88
CA GLY A 13 1.87 17.05 -1.12
C GLY A 13 1.23 15.75 -1.56
N GLY A 14 1.13 15.52 -2.88
CA GLY A 14 0.61 14.27 -3.45
C GLY A 14 1.47 13.07 -3.07
N LEU A 15 2.80 13.18 -3.19
CA LEU A 15 3.73 12.12 -2.78
C LEU A 15 3.62 11.80 -1.29
N PHE A 16 3.45 12.80 -0.43
CA PHE A 16 3.26 12.62 1.01
C PHE A 16 1.97 11.86 1.32
N VAL A 17 0.85 12.23 0.66
CA VAL A 17 -0.42 11.53 0.82
C VAL A 17 -0.31 10.07 0.37
N ILE A 18 0.35 9.80 -0.76
CA ILE A 18 0.58 8.43 -1.24
C ILE A 18 1.43 7.64 -0.23
N ALA A 19 2.50 8.22 0.30
CA ALA A 19 3.35 7.57 1.28
C ALA A 19 2.59 7.21 2.56
N LEU A 20 1.80 8.15 3.11
CA LEU A 20 0.97 7.89 4.29
C LEU A 20 -0.11 6.84 4.01
N ALA A 21 -0.84 6.97 2.90
CA ALA A 21 -1.92 6.05 2.56
C ALA A 21 -1.41 4.62 2.36
N THR A 22 -0.31 4.47 1.62
CA THR A 22 0.31 3.14 1.38
C THR A 22 0.91 2.55 2.66
N GLY A 23 1.46 3.38 3.55
CA GLY A 23 1.94 2.94 4.87
C GLY A 23 0.81 2.45 5.78
N ALA A 24 -0.35 3.11 5.74
CA ALA A 24 -1.50 2.75 6.55
C ALA A 24 -2.25 1.51 6.03
N ILE A 25 -2.48 1.41 4.72
CA ILE A 25 -3.33 0.35 4.14
C ILE A 25 -2.67 -1.04 4.18
N LYS A 26 -1.34 -1.11 3.98
CA LYS A 26 -0.60 -2.37 3.90
C LYS A 26 -0.79 -3.30 5.11
N PRO A 27 -0.54 -2.87 6.37
CA PRO A 27 -0.74 -3.73 7.52
C PRO A 27 -2.21 -4.12 7.73
N CYS A 28 -3.15 -3.23 7.37
CA CYS A 28 -4.58 -3.51 7.49
C CYS A 28 -5.05 -4.59 6.51
N VAL A 29 -4.60 -4.56 5.26
CA VAL A 29 -5.00 -5.55 4.25
C VAL A 29 -4.47 -6.94 4.57
N SER A 30 -3.20 -7.05 5.00
CA SER A 30 -2.64 -8.35 5.36
C SER A 30 -3.29 -8.96 6.60
N ALA A 31 -3.55 -8.13 7.63
CA ALA A 31 -4.28 -8.59 8.82
C ALA A 31 -5.71 -9.02 8.47
N PHE A 32 -6.43 -8.20 7.72
CA PHE A 32 -7.79 -8.50 7.28
C PHE A 32 -7.90 -9.78 6.45
N ALA A 33 -6.93 -10.02 5.57
CA ALA A 33 -6.86 -11.25 4.78
C ALA A 33 -6.61 -12.49 5.65
N ALA A 34 -5.73 -12.38 6.65
CA ALA A 34 -5.48 -13.46 7.60
C ALA A 34 -6.75 -13.80 8.42
N ASP A 35 -7.50 -12.78 8.83
CA ASP A 35 -8.76 -12.90 9.59
C ASP A 35 -9.87 -13.66 8.84
N GLN A 36 -9.75 -13.84 7.52
CA GLN A 36 -10.74 -14.60 6.75
C GLN A 36 -10.64 -16.11 6.98
N PHE A 37 -9.52 -16.62 7.47
CA PHE A 37 -9.27 -18.06 7.67
C PHE A 37 -9.42 -18.45 9.13
N SER A 38 -10.16 -19.53 9.43
CA SER A 38 -10.20 -20.10 10.79
C SER A 38 -8.90 -20.81 11.16
N GLU A 39 -8.73 -21.16 12.43
CA GLU A 39 -7.56 -21.89 12.93
C GLU A 39 -7.43 -23.31 12.37
N GLU A 40 -8.51 -23.89 11.83
CA GLU A 40 -8.47 -25.19 11.14
C GLU A 40 -7.95 -25.06 9.69
N GLN A 41 -7.89 -23.84 9.15
CA GLN A 41 -7.55 -23.55 7.75
C GLN A 41 -6.11 -23.01 7.60
N GLN A 42 -5.18 -23.42 8.46
CA GLN A 42 -3.80 -22.91 8.47
C GLN A 42 -3.06 -23.20 7.16
N ASP A 43 -3.22 -24.39 6.58
CA ASP A 43 -2.59 -24.75 5.30
C ASP A 43 -3.10 -23.86 4.15
N LEU A 44 -4.42 -23.61 4.11
CA LEU A 44 -5.02 -22.75 3.10
C LEU A 44 -4.60 -21.28 3.28
N ARG A 45 -4.49 -20.82 4.54
CA ARG A 45 -3.96 -19.49 4.89
C ARG A 45 -2.52 -19.34 4.41
N ALA A 46 -1.66 -20.35 4.63
CA ALA A 46 -0.27 -20.34 4.19
C ALA A 46 -0.15 -20.33 2.65
N GLN A 47 -0.98 -21.13 1.96
CA GLN A 47 -1.04 -21.13 0.50
C GLN A 47 -1.50 -19.77 -0.06
N PHE A 48 -2.51 -19.16 0.56
CA PHE A 48 -2.97 -17.81 0.20
C PHE A 48 -1.83 -16.79 0.33
N PHE A 49 -1.11 -16.78 1.45
CA PHE A 49 0.00 -15.85 1.64
C PHE A 49 1.15 -16.14 0.68
N SER A 50 1.42 -17.40 0.34
CA SER A 50 2.44 -17.75 -0.66
C SER A 50 2.11 -17.17 -2.04
N PHE A 51 0.84 -17.29 -2.47
CA PHE A 51 0.37 -16.66 -3.71
C PHE A 51 0.37 -15.13 -3.61
N PHE A 52 -0.03 -14.57 -2.46
CA PHE A 52 0.01 -13.13 -2.20
C PHE A 52 1.43 -12.56 -2.34
N TYR A 53 2.43 -13.22 -1.74
CA TYR A 53 3.83 -12.84 -1.88
C TYR A 53 4.32 -12.93 -3.33
N PHE A 54 3.94 -13.99 -4.05
CA PHE A 54 4.25 -14.11 -5.47
C PHE A 54 3.64 -12.96 -6.29
N ALA A 55 2.37 -12.63 -6.06
CA ALA A 55 1.67 -11.54 -6.75
C ALA A 55 2.29 -10.17 -6.45
N ILE A 56 2.71 -9.90 -5.20
CA ILE A 56 3.37 -8.64 -4.83
C ILE A 56 4.72 -8.50 -5.54
N ASN A 57 5.55 -9.55 -5.53
CA ASN A 57 6.85 -9.52 -6.19
C ASN A 57 6.72 -9.44 -7.72
N GLY A 58 5.83 -10.25 -8.29
CA GLY A 58 5.51 -10.22 -9.71
C GLY A 58 4.97 -8.85 -10.15
N GLY A 59 4.00 -8.30 -9.42
CA GLY A 59 3.43 -6.98 -9.67
C GLY A 59 4.49 -5.87 -9.58
N SER A 60 5.39 -5.94 -8.59
CA SER A 60 6.53 -5.00 -8.48
C SER A 60 7.45 -5.08 -9.70
N LEU A 61 7.80 -6.28 -10.14
CA LEU A 61 8.60 -6.48 -11.34
C LEU A 61 7.92 -5.86 -12.58
N PHE A 62 6.63 -6.14 -12.78
CA PHE A 62 5.86 -5.54 -13.87
C PHE A 62 5.81 -4.01 -13.77
N ALA A 63 5.63 -3.46 -12.57
CA ALA A 63 5.61 -2.01 -12.36
C ALA A 63 6.96 -1.36 -12.71
N ILE A 64 8.08 -1.98 -12.30
CA ILE A 64 9.43 -1.50 -12.61
C ILE A 64 9.68 -1.46 -14.13
N ILE A 65 9.20 -2.45 -14.86
CA ILE A 65 9.35 -2.52 -16.32
C ILE A 65 8.40 -1.56 -17.03
N LEU A 66 7.12 -1.52 -16.63
CA LEU A 66 6.08 -0.80 -17.36
C LEU A 66 6.11 0.71 -17.10
N THR A 67 6.42 1.15 -15.88
CA THR A 67 6.45 2.58 -15.52
C THR A 67 7.37 3.43 -16.40
N PRO A 68 8.64 3.06 -16.67
CA PRO A 68 9.50 3.84 -17.56
C PRO A 68 9.04 3.80 -19.02
N ILE A 69 8.46 2.68 -19.47
CA ILE A 69 7.89 2.56 -20.82
C ILE A 69 6.72 3.53 -20.98
N LEU A 70 5.76 3.54 -20.05
CA LEU A 70 4.62 4.44 -20.07
C LEU A 70 5.05 5.91 -19.98
N ARG A 71 6.09 6.20 -19.17
CA ARG A 71 6.61 7.56 -19.02
C ARG A 71 7.32 8.06 -20.27
N GLY A 72 8.11 7.22 -20.95
CA GLY A 72 9.06 7.64 -21.98
C GLY A 72 8.67 7.32 -23.42
N ARG A 73 7.72 6.40 -23.67
CA ARG A 73 7.26 6.04 -25.02
C ARG A 73 6.03 6.82 -25.47
N VAL A 74 5.34 7.50 -24.55
CA VAL A 74 4.12 8.26 -24.80
C VAL A 74 4.38 9.72 -24.45
N SER A 75 4.19 10.62 -25.41
CA SER A 75 4.26 12.06 -25.20
C SER A 75 2.88 12.58 -24.77
N CYS A 76 2.83 13.47 -23.78
CA CYS A 76 1.58 14.08 -23.30
C CYS A 76 1.80 15.57 -23.03
N PHE A 77 0.78 16.39 -23.30
CA PHE A 77 0.78 17.84 -22.98
C PHE A 77 2.06 18.56 -23.45
N ASP A 78 2.46 18.33 -24.71
CA ASP A 78 3.66 18.91 -25.34
C ASP A 78 5.01 18.57 -24.65
N SER A 79 5.00 17.61 -23.72
CA SER A 79 6.19 17.08 -23.04
C SER A 79 6.58 15.72 -23.61
N GLN A 80 7.90 15.50 -23.76
CA GLN A 80 8.48 14.22 -24.17
C GLN A 80 8.25 13.10 -23.14
N TYR A 81 7.88 13.45 -21.91
CA TYR A 81 7.58 12.51 -20.84
C TYR A 81 6.15 12.68 -20.33
N CYS A 82 5.43 11.56 -20.21
CA CYS A 82 4.07 11.52 -19.69
C CYS A 82 4.02 10.99 -18.24
N PHE A 83 4.28 11.88 -17.28
CA PHE A 83 4.10 11.58 -15.85
C PHE A 83 2.65 11.29 -15.44
N PRO A 84 1.62 12.00 -15.95
CA PRO A 84 0.23 11.72 -15.61
C PRO A 84 -0.19 10.29 -15.94
N LEU A 85 0.30 9.72 -17.04
CA LEU A 85 0.03 8.33 -17.41
C LEU A 85 0.74 7.35 -16.46
N ALA A 86 2.01 7.59 -16.17
CA ALA A 86 2.83 6.74 -15.30
C ALA A 86 2.26 6.64 -13.86
N PHE A 87 1.74 7.74 -13.30
CA PHE A 87 1.10 7.75 -11.99
C PHE A 87 -0.41 7.43 -12.04
N GLY A 88 -1.07 7.76 -13.14
CA GLY A 88 -2.50 7.54 -13.34
C GLY A 88 -2.86 6.06 -13.46
N VAL A 89 -2.04 5.25 -14.14
CA VAL A 89 -2.28 3.81 -14.28
C VAL A 89 -2.38 3.09 -12.92
N PRO A 90 -1.40 3.22 -12.00
CA PRO A 90 -1.54 2.68 -10.64
C PRO A 90 -2.75 3.24 -9.88
N GLY A 91 -3.08 4.53 -10.07
CA GLY A 91 -4.25 5.16 -9.46
C GLY A 91 -5.57 4.51 -9.90
N VAL A 92 -5.75 4.30 -11.21
CA VAL A 92 -6.94 3.62 -11.75
C VAL A 92 -7.00 2.17 -11.26
N LEU A 93 -5.87 1.45 -11.28
CA LEU A 93 -5.81 0.08 -10.77
C LEU A 93 -6.18 0.00 -9.27
N MET A 94 -5.78 0.98 -8.47
CA MET A 94 -6.17 1.08 -7.06
C MET A 94 -7.68 1.29 -6.91
N VAL A 95 -8.29 2.16 -7.70
CA VAL A 95 -9.76 2.35 -7.70
C VAL A 95 -10.47 1.05 -8.07
N VAL A 96 -10.01 0.35 -9.10
CA VAL A 96 -10.56 -0.96 -9.51
C VAL A 96 -10.42 -1.98 -8.38
N ALA A 97 -9.26 -2.07 -7.72
CA ALA A 97 -9.05 -2.96 -6.58
C ALA A 97 -9.99 -2.64 -5.42
N LEU A 98 -10.22 -1.35 -5.13
CA LEU A 98 -11.19 -0.92 -4.12
C LEU A 98 -12.61 -1.36 -4.47
N LEU A 99 -13.02 -1.24 -5.73
CA LEU A 99 -14.35 -1.70 -6.17
C LEU A 99 -14.52 -3.21 -5.96
N PHE A 100 -13.51 -4.02 -6.29
CA PHE A 100 -13.53 -5.45 -5.99
C PHE A 100 -13.62 -5.75 -4.50
N PHE A 101 -12.86 -5.02 -3.69
CA PHE A 101 -12.91 -5.14 -2.23
C PHE A 101 -14.29 -4.80 -1.68
N LEU A 102 -14.90 -3.70 -2.13
CA LEU A 102 -16.26 -3.31 -1.71
C LEU A 102 -17.33 -4.29 -2.18
N ALA A 103 -17.18 -4.87 -3.38
CA ALA A 103 -18.10 -5.89 -3.87
C ALA A 103 -18.11 -7.14 -2.97
N GLY A 104 -16.96 -7.52 -2.41
CA GLY A 104 -16.82 -8.63 -1.46
C GLY A 104 -17.29 -8.34 -0.04
N TRP A 105 -17.66 -7.09 0.29
CA TRP A 105 -17.89 -6.63 1.67
C TRP A 105 -18.90 -7.46 2.49
N LYS A 106 -19.91 -8.04 1.82
CA LYS A 106 -20.92 -8.88 2.47
C LYS A 106 -20.44 -10.29 2.81
N TRP A 107 -19.39 -10.77 2.13
CA TRP A 107 -18.85 -12.13 2.30
C TRP A 107 -17.65 -12.20 3.23
N TYR A 108 -17.07 -11.06 3.60
CA TYR A 108 -15.97 -11.05 4.54
C TYR A 108 -16.39 -11.32 5.98
N LYS A 109 -15.57 -12.08 6.68
CA LYS A 109 -15.62 -12.22 8.13
C LYS A 109 -15.18 -10.88 8.74
N LYS A 110 -16.04 -10.34 9.61
CA LYS A 110 -15.82 -9.07 10.30
C LYS A 110 -15.41 -9.37 11.74
N CYS A 111 -14.10 -9.39 11.98
CA CYS A 111 -13.57 -9.53 13.33
C CYS A 111 -13.82 -8.24 14.12
N PRO A 112 -14.34 -8.32 15.37
CA PRO A 112 -14.47 -7.13 16.21
C PRO A 112 -13.07 -6.58 16.53
N PRO A 113 -12.92 -5.24 16.67
CA PRO A 113 -11.64 -4.65 17.03
C PRO A 113 -11.17 -5.19 18.39
N SER A 114 -9.90 -5.59 18.48
CA SER A 114 -9.31 -5.96 19.76
C SER A 114 -9.43 -4.81 20.74
N ARG A 115 -9.89 -5.10 21.96
CA ARG A 115 -10.05 -4.11 23.04
C ARG A 115 -8.71 -3.64 23.61
N GLU A 116 -7.61 -4.29 23.22
CA GLU A 116 -6.27 -4.05 23.73
C GLU A 116 -5.54 -2.99 22.90
N ASN A 117 -4.81 -2.09 23.58
CA ASN A 117 -4.01 -1.04 22.95
C ASN A 117 -2.70 -1.58 22.39
N VAL A 118 -2.78 -2.49 21.41
CA VAL A 118 -1.61 -3.15 20.79
C VAL A 118 -0.62 -2.12 20.25
N ALA A 119 -1.09 -1.03 19.64
CA ALA A 119 -0.22 0.05 19.15
C ALA A 119 0.60 0.71 20.28
N GLY A 120 -0.04 0.99 21.42
CA GLY A 120 0.64 1.57 22.59
C GLY A 120 1.66 0.60 23.20
N ALA A 121 1.33 -0.69 23.26
CA ALA A 121 2.24 -1.73 23.72
C ALA A 121 3.46 -1.85 22.81
N VAL A 122 3.28 -1.84 21.48
CA VAL A 122 4.38 -1.91 20.51
C VAL A 122 5.27 -0.67 20.61
N ILE A 123 4.70 0.54 20.69
CA ILE A 123 5.48 1.78 20.85
C ILE A 123 6.29 1.76 22.15
N SER A 124 5.67 1.36 23.27
CA SER A 124 6.35 1.24 24.57
C SER A 124 7.50 0.23 24.52
N CYS A 125 7.28 -0.92 23.87
CA CYS A 125 8.28 -1.96 23.70
C CYS A 125 9.46 -1.48 22.83
N MET A 126 9.16 -0.86 21.68
CA MET A 126 10.19 -0.26 20.81
C MET A 126 10.98 0.83 21.52
N TRP A 127 10.32 1.69 22.29
CA TRP A 127 10.97 2.73 23.09
C TRP A 127 11.89 2.15 24.16
N THR A 128 11.42 1.13 24.89
CA THR A 128 12.20 0.46 25.93
C THR A 128 13.41 -0.26 25.33
N ALA A 129 13.23 -0.94 24.20
CA ALA A 129 14.31 -1.60 23.46
C ALA A 129 15.34 -0.59 22.95
N GLY A 130 14.91 0.48 22.28
CA GLY A 130 15.80 1.52 21.77
C GLY A 130 16.58 2.22 22.89
N LYS A 131 15.94 2.48 24.03
CA LYS A 131 16.60 3.07 25.19
C LYS A 131 17.66 2.13 25.78
N ARG A 132 17.40 0.81 25.81
CA ARG A 132 18.38 -0.20 26.25
C ARG A 132 19.56 -0.34 25.28
N THR A 133 19.35 -0.21 23.97
CA THR A 133 20.43 -0.31 22.98
C THR A 133 21.30 0.95 22.90
N LEU A 134 20.74 2.14 23.17
CA LEU A 134 21.47 3.41 23.09
C LEU A 134 22.18 3.82 24.40
N PHE A 135 21.72 3.33 25.55
CA PHE A 135 22.20 3.74 26.87
C PHE A 135 22.55 2.56 27.79
N GLY A 136 22.64 1.34 27.26
CA GLY A 136 23.01 0.12 27.98
C GLY A 136 24.33 -0.46 27.50
#